data_AF-A0A947FXW4-F1
#
_entry.id   AF-A0A947FXW4-F1
#
_cell.length_a   1.000
_cell.length_b   1.000
_cell.length_c   1.000
_cell.angle_alpha   90.00
_cell.angle_beta   90.00
_cell.angle_gamma   90.00
#
_symmetry.space_group_name_H-M   'P 1'
#
loop_
_entity.id
_entity.type
_entity.pdbx_description
1 polymer ?
#
loop_
_entity_poly.entity_id
_entity_poly.type
_entity_poly.pdbx_seq_one_letter_code
_entity_poly.pdbx_strand_id
1 'polypeptide(L)'
;MSNRLRAGVTLGCVLITACGGGGNADDGDDGGPPEEEHPAGDIAGCGSDPLFTVHPVPLADLRAIGPLGFMNPPSHVFPNQHVGFTPPFDEPPVLREPTLSAPGDIRITEVHNISTEVDGNTFNDYSIFFFPCAEARFYFGHVASLSDELIAQLGPWEEDECDEDSSSTGGVIFRTCRKTVRIDMPAGSLLGTIGGPNQGSMDFGGSDTRVTLDWISPERLDPDSPWGPVHYVCALDYFEPTLRDELLALIGTEMGPRVGEPLCGESMQDVQGSAQGRWYFSEMTYPEDPHLALARHPYDTGRGVVSIGTSVPGVPYGDFDFVPNQSGR
;
A
#
# COMPACT_ATOMS: atom_id res chain seq x y z
N MET A 1 -56.23 12.04 -14.29
CA MET A 1 -55.24 10.98 -14.58
C MET A 1 -54.07 11.64 -15.29
N SER A 2 -53.20 12.36 -14.57
CA SER A 2 -51.96 11.90 -13.92
C SER A 2 -51.02 11.17 -14.86
N ASN A 3 -49.94 11.84 -15.27
CA ASN A 3 -48.64 11.24 -15.52
C ASN A 3 -47.57 12.28 -15.20
N ARG A 4 -47.04 12.22 -13.98
CA ARG A 4 -45.81 12.90 -13.57
C ARG A 4 -44.65 11.97 -13.91
N LEU A 5 -43.78 12.37 -14.84
CA LEU A 5 -42.46 11.78 -14.95
C LEU A 5 -41.69 12.09 -13.66
N ARG A 6 -41.32 11.04 -12.93
CA ARG A 6 -40.30 11.14 -11.87
C ARG A 6 -38.94 11.15 -12.57
N ALA A 7 -38.28 12.29 -12.57
CA ALA A 7 -36.84 12.35 -12.76
C ALA A 7 -36.21 11.73 -11.51
N GLY A 8 -35.72 10.50 -11.64
CA GLY A 8 -34.83 9.91 -10.64
C GLY A 8 -33.51 10.65 -10.72
N VAL A 9 -33.19 11.42 -9.68
CA VAL A 9 -31.83 11.90 -9.46
C VAL A 9 -31.04 10.66 -9.05
N THR A 10 -30.28 10.09 -9.98
CA THR A 10 -29.25 9.10 -9.65
C THR A 10 -28.16 9.88 -8.95
N LEU A 11 -28.12 9.78 -7.62
CA LEU A 11 -26.97 10.22 -6.83
C LEU A 11 -25.84 9.26 -7.20
N GLY A 12 -24.98 9.67 -8.13
CA GLY A 12 -23.77 8.93 -8.45
C GLY A 12 -22.88 8.95 -7.21
N CYS A 13 -22.81 7.83 -6.48
CA CYS A 13 -21.65 7.57 -5.64
C CYS A 13 -20.47 7.50 -6.59
N VAL A 14 -19.67 8.57 -6.61
CA VAL A 14 -18.29 8.47 -7.05
C VAL A 14 -17.63 7.56 -6.01
N LEU A 15 -17.54 6.27 -6.34
CA LEU A 15 -16.53 5.43 -5.73
C LEU A 15 -15.22 6.08 -6.14
N ILE A 16 -14.66 6.88 -5.25
CA ILE A 16 -13.25 7.21 -5.28
C ILE A 16 -12.60 5.85 -5.06
N THR A 17 -12.25 5.17 -6.15
CA THR A 17 -11.12 4.24 -6.09
C THR A 17 -10.05 5.11 -5.46
N ALA A 18 -9.68 4.81 -4.22
CA ALA A 18 -8.59 5.49 -3.56
C ALA A 18 -7.39 5.28 -4.48
N CYS A 19 -7.16 6.26 -5.36
CA CYS A 19 -5.90 6.46 -6.03
C CYS A 19 -5.02 6.99 -4.93
N GLY A 20 -4.68 6.10 -4.00
CA GLY A 20 -3.61 6.31 -3.08
C GLY A 20 -2.41 6.59 -3.94
N GLY A 21 -1.89 7.81 -3.86
CA GLY A 21 -0.44 7.93 -3.86
C GLY A 21 0.01 7.02 -2.75
N GLY A 22 0.29 5.76 -3.08
CA GLY A 22 1.19 4.97 -2.28
C GLY A 22 2.41 5.85 -2.27
N GLY A 23 2.61 6.54 -1.15
CA GLY A 23 3.91 7.08 -0.83
C GLY A 23 4.78 5.85 -0.86
N ASN A 24 5.35 5.56 -2.04
CA ASN A 24 6.62 4.91 -2.09
C ASN A 24 7.41 5.69 -1.05
N ALA A 25 7.92 4.97 -0.06
CA ALA A 25 8.93 5.51 0.82
C ALA A 25 10.14 5.79 -0.07
N ASP A 26 10.03 6.82 -0.91
CA ASP A 26 11.14 7.60 -1.38
C ASP A 26 11.62 8.25 -0.09
N ASP A 27 12.52 7.53 0.57
CA ASP A 27 13.49 8.10 1.48
C ASP A 27 14.31 9.09 0.62
N GLY A 28 13.70 10.25 0.35
CA GLY A 28 14.42 11.41 -0.14
C GLY A 28 15.43 11.77 0.95
N ASP A 29 16.66 11.33 0.76
CA ASP A 29 17.83 11.76 1.52
C ASP A 29 18.04 13.25 1.30
N ASP A 30 17.36 14.06 2.11
CA ASP A 30 17.71 15.45 2.35
C ASP A 30 18.22 15.57 3.79
N GLY A 31 19.46 15.12 4.00
CA GLY A 31 20.35 15.62 5.04
C GLY A 31 19.76 15.65 6.45
N GLY A 32 19.65 14.47 7.06
CA GLY A 32 19.16 14.33 8.43
C GLY A 32 19.91 15.24 9.44
N PRO A 33 19.20 15.77 10.45
CA PRO A 33 19.79 16.49 11.58
C PRO A 33 20.83 15.61 12.32
N PRO A 34 21.75 16.21 13.09
CA PRO A 34 22.93 15.52 13.60
C PRO A 34 22.58 14.39 14.58
N GLU A 35 23.01 13.16 14.31
CA GLU A 35 23.11 11.99 15.21
C GLU A 35 22.09 11.94 16.37
N GLU A 36 20.81 12.24 16.12
CA GLU A 36 19.75 11.84 17.05
C GLU A 36 19.63 10.32 16.94
N GLU A 37 19.61 9.62 18.08
CA GLU A 37 19.48 8.17 18.13
C GLU A 37 18.31 7.74 17.23
N HIS A 38 18.59 6.95 16.19
CA HIS A 38 17.56 6.39 15.32
C HIS A 38 16.42 5.84 16.20
N PRO A 39 15.14 6.14 15.92
CA PRO A 39 14.02 5.70 16.76
C PRO A 39 13.95 4.18 16.95
N ALA A 40 14.58 3.44 16.03
CA ALA A 40 14.73 1.99 16.04
C ALA A 40 16.01 1.47 16.75
N GLY A 41 16.89 2.32 17.25
CA GLY A 41 18.29 2.00 17.59
C GLY A 41 18.52 0.98 18.72
N ASP A 42 17.50 0.65 19.50
CA ASP A 42 17.53 -0.37 20.56
C ASP A 42 16.44 -1.45 20.40
N ILE A 43 15.78 -1.51 19.24
CA ILE A 43 14.86 -2.60 18.93
C ILE A 43 15.68 -3.89 18.86
N ALA A 44 15.16 -4.96 19.48
CA ALA A 44 15.83 -6.25 19.46
C ALA A 44 15.85 -6.84 18.04
N GLY A 45 16.92 -7.57 17.72
CA GLY A 45 16.99 -8.34 16.48
C GLY A 45 15.89 -9.40 16.40
N CYS A 46 15.46 -9.73 15.18
CA CYS A 46 14.38 -10.66 14.93
C CYS A 46 14.71 -12.06 15.45
N GLY A 47 13.78 -12.64 16.22
CA GLY A 47 13.85 -14.02 16.67
C GLY A 47 13.42 -15.02 15.59
N SER A 48 13.20 -16.27 16.01
CA SER A 48 12.64 -17.34 15.17
C SER A 48 11.12 -17.43 15.22
N ASP A 49 10.49 -16.75 16.17
CA ASP A 49 9.05 -16.78 16.36
C ASP A 49 8.35 -15.85 15.35
N PRO A 50 7.09 -16.14 14.97
CA PRO A 50 6.30 -15.23 14.14
C PRO A 50 6.20 -13.84 14.76
N LEU A 51 6.27 -12.81 13.92
CA LEU A 51 6.24 -11.42 14.40
C LEU A 51 4.81 -10.95 14.71
N PHE A 52 3.82 -11.55 14.04
CA PHE A 52 2.42 -11.14 14.15
C PHE A 52 1.53 -12.28 14.65
N THR A 53 0.80 -12.00 15.73
CA THR A 53 -0.01 -12.94 16.51
C THR A 53 -1.48 -12.51 16.62
N VAL A 54 -1.84 -11.38 16.00
CA VAL A 54 -3.19 -10.81 16.00
C VAL A 54 -3.53 -10.33 14.60
N HIS A 55 -4.75 -10.62 14.12
CA HIS A 55 -5.25 -10.00 12.87
C HIS A 55 -5.35 -8.48 13.04
N PRO A 56 -4.72 -7.67 12.16
CA PRO A 56 -4.75 -6.22 12.29
C PRO A 56 -6.16 -5.67 12.05
N VAL A 57 -6.99 -6.38 11.29
CA VAL A 57 -8.40 -6.07 11.04
C VAL A 57 -9.21 -7.35 11.28
N PRO A 58 -10.37 -7.30 11.96
CA PRO A 58 -11.23 -8.47 12.11
C PRO A 58 -11.60 -9.08 10.75
N LEU A 59 -11.39 -10.39 10.57
CA LEU A 59 -11.66 -11.08 9.29
C LEU A 59 -13.10 -10.90 8.80
N ALA A 60 -14.06 -10.83 9.72
CA ALA A 60 -15.48 -10.61 9.40
C ALA A 60 -15.77 -9.22 8.81
N ASP A 61 -14.84 -8.30 8.98
CA ASP A 61 -14.90 -6.92 8.48
C ASP A 61 -14.02 -6.73 7.24
N LEU A 62 -13.50 -7.81 6.66
CA LEU A 62 -12.78 -7.80 5.39
C LEU A 62 -13.61 -8.48 4.30
N ARG A 63 -13.62 -7.87 3.12
CA ARG A 63 -14.22 -8.43 1.91
C ARG A 63 -13.21 -9.25 1.11
N ALA A 64 -12.02 -8.70 0.93
CA ALA A 64 -10.93 -9.29 0.18
C ALA A 64 -9.60 -8.66 0.61
N ILE A 65 -8.50 -9.34 0.27
CA ILE A 65 -7.16 -8.79 0.33
C ILE A 65 -6.59 -8.75 -1.10
N GLY A 66 -6.25 -7.55 -1.58
CA GLY A 66 -5.53 -7.35 -2.83
C GLY A 66 -4.10 -7.89 -2.70
N PRO A 67 -3.58 -8.68 -3.65
CA PRO A 67 -2.25 -9.27 -3.57
C PRO A 67 -1.16 -8.24 -3.86
N LEU A 68 0.07 -8.58 -3.46
CA LEU A 68 1.28 -7.96 -3.99
C LEU A 68 1.30 -8.04 -5.51
N GLY A 69 1.91 -7.02 -6.11
CA GLY A 69 2.02 -6.89 -7.56
C GLY A 69 0.73 -6.43 -8.25
N PHE A 70 -0.29 -6.04 -7.49
CA PHE A 70 -1.45 -5.34 -8.06
C PHE A 70 -0.99 -4.04 -8.75
N MET A 71 -1.68 -3.68 -9.83
CA MET A 71 -1.44 -2.45 -10.61
C MET A 71 -2.79 -1.73 -10.78
N ASN A 72 -2.73 -0.41 -10.82
CA ASN A 72 -3.88 0.46 -11.05
C ASN A 72 -3.42 1.79 -11.68
N PRO A 73 -3.10 1.78 -12.99
CA PRO A 73 -2.68 2.99 -13.69
C PRO A 73 -3.78 4.08 -13.66
N PRO A 74 -3.39 5.36 -13.68
CA PRO A 74 -2.04 5.85 -13.94
C PRO A 74 -1.16 5.95 -12.69
N SER A 75 -1.72 5.81 -11.48
CA SER A 75 -0.96 6.07 -10.23
C SER A 75 -0.07 4.90 -9.82
N HIS A 76 -0.49 3.67 -10.09
CA HIS A 76 0.24 2.43 -9.77
C HIS A 76 0.51 1.66 -11.06
N VAL A 77 1.59 2.01 -11.74
CA VAL A 77 1.96 1.38 -13.00
C VAL A 77 2.84 0.16 -12.76
N PHE A 78 3.72 0.21 -11.76
CA PHE A 78 4.56 -0.91 -11.40
C PHE A 78 3.82 -1.89 -10.48
N PRO A 79 4.24 -3.17 -10.44
CA PRO A 79 3.68 -4.12 -9.50
C PRO A 79 3.92 -3.62 -8.07
N ASN A 80 2.83 -3.38 -7.35
CA ASN A 80 2.82 -2.74 -6.05
C ASN A 80 3.40 -3.65 -4.94
N GLN A 81 3.86 -3.04 -3.85
CA GLN A 81 4.74 -3.62 -2.84
C GLN A 81 4.06 -3.82 -1.49
N HIS A 82 2.74 -3.63 -1.45
CA HIS A 82 1.89 -3.92 -0.30
C HIS A 82 0.66 -4.72 -0.73
N VAL A 83 0.06 -5.42 0.24
CA VAL A 83 -1.27 -6.00 0.07
C VAL A 83 -2.33 -4.96 0.44
N GLY A 84 -3.53 -5.06 -0.12
CA GLY A 84 -4.62 -4.12 0.14
C GLY A 84 -5.77 -4.75 0.92
N PHE A 85 -6.00 -4.32 2.16
CA PHE A 85 -7.11 -4.80 2.99
C PHE A 85 -8.38 -4.02 2.63
N THR A 86 -9.35 -4.68 2.00
CA THR A 86 -10.58 -4.06 1.53
C THR A 86 -11.76 -4.38 2.46
N PRO A 87 -12.32 -3.40 3.18
CA PRO A 87 -13.58 -3.58 3.91
C PRO A 87 -14.76 -3.86 2.97
N PRO A 88 -15.85 -4.49 3.45
CA PRO A 88 -17.07 -4.61 2.67
C PRO A 88 -17.78 -3.27 2.54
N PHE A 89 -18.30 -3.00 1.34
CA PHE A 89 -19.24 -1.91 1.08
C PHE A 89 -20.66 -2.48 1.15
N ASP A 90 -21.50 -1.95 2.04
CA ASP A 90 -22.92 -2.31 2.08
C ASP A 90 -23.69 -1.61 0.94
N GLU A 91 -24.88 -2.13 0.59
CA GLU A 91 -25.82 -1.47 -0.32
C GLU A 91 -27.12 -1.13 0.43
N PRO A 92 -27.51 0.16 0.58
CA PRO A 92 -26.77 1.36 0.15
C PRO A 92 -25.44 1.51 0.90
N PRO A 93 -24.45 2.26 0.37
CA PRO A 93 -23.13 2.42 0.98
C PRO A 93 -23.23 2.90 2.42
N VAL A 94 -23.16 1.95 3.36
CA VAL A 94 -22.90 2.22 4.75
C VAL A 94 -21.40 2.12 4.90
N LEU A 95 -20.81 3.24 5.28
CA LEU A 95 -19.39 3.33 5.56
C LEU A 95 -19.12 2.48 6.78
N ARG A 96 -18.32 1.45 6.59
CA ARG A 96 -17.75 0.70 7.69
C ARG A 96 -16.38 1.28 8.00
N GLU A 97 -16.11 1.39 9.28
CA GLU A 97 -14.83 1.81 9.82
C GLU A 97 -14.28 0.68 10.71
N PRO A 98 -13.85 -0.46 10.13
CA PRO A 98 -13.28 -1.55 10.91
C PRO A 98 -12.11 -1.05 11.75
N THR A 99 -11.97 -1.60 12.95
CA THR A 99 -10.85 -1.28 13.82
C THR A 99 -9.55 -1.81 13.25
N LEU A 100 -8.50 -1.01 13.37
CA LEU A 100 -7.12 -1.38 13.10
C LEU A 100 -6.37 -1.61 14.42
N SER A 101 -5.80 -2.79 14.59
CA SER A 101 -5.02 -3.19 15.76
C SER A 101 -3.57 -3.51 15.39
N ALA A 102 -2.67 -3.36 16.37
CA ALA A 102 -1.28 -3.78 16.24
C ALA A 102 -1.23 -5.31 16.02
N PRO A 103 -0.60 -5.80 14.94
CA PRO A 103 -0.61 -7.22 14.60
C PRO A 103 0.33 -8.07 15.50
N GLY A 104 1.25 -7.42 16.20
CA GLY A 104 2.18 -8.01 17.16
C GLY A 104 2.67 -6.93 18.14
N ASP A 105 3.66 -7.26 18.97
CA ASP A 105 4.36 -6.24 19.74
C ASP A 105 5.21 -5.40 18.76
N ILE A 106 4.95 -4.10 18.70
CA ILE A 106 5.56 -3.20 17.72
C ILE A 106 6.06 -1.92 18.38
N ARG A 107 7.10 -1.33 17.77
CA ARG A 107 7.49 0.06 17.98
C ARG A 107 7.10 0.88 16.77
N ILE A 108 6.16 1.80 16.93
CA ILE A 108 5.87 2.82 15.93
C ILE A 108 7.00 3.84 15.97
N THR A 109 7.60 4.07 14.81
CA THR A 109 8.74 4.98 14.64
C THR A 109 8.40 6.22 13.83
N GLU A 110 7.33 6.16 13.04
CA GLU A 110 6.92 7.25 12.18
C GLU A 110 5.42 7.19 11.96
N VAL A 111 4.76 8.36 11.98
CA VAL A 111 3.37 8.50 11.56
C VAL A 111 3.29 9.64 10.58
N HIS A 112 2.58 9.42 9.46
CA HIS A 112 2.26 10.46 8.49
C HIS A 112 0.79 10.82 8.60
N ASN A 113 0.48 12.11 8.41
CA ASN A 113 -0.85 12.63 8.15
C ASN A 113 -0.86 13.21 6.74
N ILE A 114 -1.62 12.60 5.84
CA ILE A 114 -1.64 12.95 4.43
C ILE A 114 -2.99 13.61 4.16
N SER A 115 -2.96 14.89 3.79
CA SER A 115 -4.11 15.65 3.33
C SER A 115 -4.17 15.62 1.80
N THR A 116 -5.30 15.20 1.27
CA THR A 116 -5.55 15.03 -0.17
C THR A 116 -6.68 15.95 -0.61
N GLU A 117 -6.48 16.77 -1.64
CA GLU A 117 -7.53 17.62 -2.20
C GLU A 117 -8.11 17.03 -3.49
N VAL A 118 -9.43 16.76 -3.48
CA VAL A 118 -10.18 16.29 -4.66
C VAL A 118 -11.47 17.10 -4.80
N ASP A 119 -11.65 17.73 -5.96
CA ASP A 119 -12.84 18.54 -6.30
C ASP A 119 -13.22 19.59 -5.22
N GLY A 120 -12.21 20.18 -4.57
CA GLY A 120 -12.39 21.18 -3.52
C GLY A 120 -12.76 20.62 -2.15
N ASN A 121 -12.70 19.30 -1.96
CA ASN A 121 -12.80 18.64 -0.65
C ASN A 121 -11.43 18.15 -0.21
N THR A 122 -11.11 18.34 1.07
CA THR A 122 -9.90 17.82 1.69
C THR A 122 -10.23 16.55 2.45
N PHE A 123 -9.42 15.51 2.23
CA PHE A 123 -9.51 14.22 2.91
C PHE A 123 -8.19 13.93 3.60
N ASN A 124 -8.26 13.47 4.83
CA ASN A 124 -7.06 13.11 5.57
C ASN A 124 -7.01 11.60 5.77
N ASP A 125 -5.82 11.06 5.63
CA ASP A 125 -5.50 9.71 6.05
C ASP A 125 -4.14 9.66 6.73
N TYR A 126 -3.80 8.49 7.26
CA TYR A 126 -2.57 8.29 7.97
C TYR A 126 -1.78 7.11 7.42
N SER A 127 -0.46 7.23 7.51
CA SER A 127 0.44 6.09 7.43
C SER A 127 1.12 5.86 8.76
N ILE A 128 1.24 4.61 9.21
CA ILE A 128 1.87 4.22 10.47
C ILE A 128 3.02 3.27 10.14
N PHE A 129 4.26 3.68 10.37
CA PHE A 129 5.44 2.85 10.17
C PHE A 129 5.93 2.31 11.50
N PHE A 130 6.25 1.02 11.53
CA PHE A 130 6.59 0.33 12.76
C PHE A 130 7.57 -0.82 12.54
N PHE A 131 8.19 -1.21 13.64
CA PHE A 131 9.16 -2.28 13.72
C PHE A 131 8.73 -3.29 14.80
N PRO A 132 8.43 -4.55 14.43
CA PRO A 132 8.37 -5.65 15.40
C PRO A 132 9.76 -6.13 15.84
N CYS A 133 10.79 -5.92 15.03
CA CYS A 133 12.20 -6.24 15.33
C CYS A 133 13.14 -5.42 14.43
N ALA A 134 14.44 -5.42 14.71
CA ALA A 134 15.40 -4.50 14.09
C ALA A 134 15.55 -4.65 12.56
N GLU A 135 15.40 -5.87 12.05
CA GLU A 135 15.63 -6.18 10.63
C GLU A 135 14.38 -6.06 9.76
N ALA A 136 13.19 -5.93 10.36
CA ALA A 136 11.92 -5.93 9.65
C ALA A 136 11.09 -4.67 9.96
N ARG A 137 10.78 -3.90 8.92
CA ARG A 137 9.96 -2.68 8.98
C ARG A 137 8.67 -2.91 8.23
N PHE A 138 7.55 -2.47 8.79
CA PHE A 138 6.24 -2.57 8.17
C PHE A 138 5.51 -1.24 8.25
N TYR A 139 4.46 -1.11 7.45
CA TYR A 139 3.58 0.04 7.53
C TYR A 139 2.13 -0.30 7.24
N PHE A 140 1.24 0.48 7.85
CA PHE A 140 -0.14 0.61 7.41
C PHE A 140 -0.29 1.93 6.68
N GLY A 141 -0.74 1.90 5.42
CA GLY A 141 -1.09 3.09 4.63
C GLY A 141 -2.60 3.25 4.51
N HIS A 142 -3.10 4.45 4.23
CA HIS A 142 -4.54 4.74 4.16
C HIS A 142 -5.31 4.30 5.41
N VAL A 143 -4.75 4.60 6.59
CA VAL A 143 -5.47 4.46 7.86
C VAL A 143 -6.45 5.63 7.97
N ALA A 144 -7.72 5.34 8.24
CA ALA A 144 -8.82 6.31 8.22
C ALA A 144 -8.80 7.26 9.41
N SER A 145 -8.48 6.72 10.59
CA SER A 145 -8.38 7.48 11.83
C SER A 145 -7.35 6.85 12.75
N LEU A 146 -6.83 7.63 13.69
CA LEU A 146 -5.95 7.15 14.76
C LEU A 146 -6.75 6.99 16.05
N SER A 147 -6.37 6.05 16.90
CA SER A 147 -6.99 5.85 18.21
C SER A 147 -6.66 7.01 19.17
N ASP A 148 -7.53 7.25 20.16
CA ASP A 148 -7.31 8.29 21.18
C ASP A 148 -5.97 8.08 21.92
N GLU A 149 -5.59 6.82 22.16
CA GLU A 149 -4.32 6.46 22.81
C GLU A 149 -3.12 6.85 21.94
N LEU A 150 -3.17 6.55 20.64
CA LEU A 150 -2.09 6.90 19.72
C LEU A 150 -2.00 8.42 19.52
N ILE A 151 -3.13 9.11 19.38
CA ILE A 151 -3.20 10.58 19.30
C ILE A 151 -2.58 11.23 20.55
N ALA A 152 -2.91 10.72 21.74
CA ALA A 152 -2.37 11.26 22.98
C ALA A 152 -0.85 11.11 23.08
N GLN A 153 -0.28 10.05 22.52
CA GLN A 153 1.17 9.84 22.48
C GLN A 153 1.87 10.63 21.36
N LEU A 154 1.22 10.82 20.22
CA LEU A 154 1.74 11.62 19.10
C LEU A 154 1.80 13.12 19.43
N GLY A 155 0.82 13.63 20.16
CA GLY A 155 0.68 15.07 20.38
C GLY A 155 0.25 15.84 19.11
N PRO A 156 0.16 17.18 19.19
CA PRO A 156 -0.26 18.02 18.06
C PRO A 156 0.77 17.98 16.92
N TRP A 157 0.30 18.15 15.68
CA TRP A 157 1.17 18.35 14.52
C TRP A 157 1.68 19.79 14.51
N GLU A 158 2.99 19.96 14.37
CA GLU A 158 3.63 21.27 14.23
C GLU A 158 3.85 21.59 12.75
N GLU A 159 3.93 22.87 12.40
CA GLU A 159 3.99 23.29 10.98
C GLU A 159 5.30 22.86 10.29
N ASP A 160 6.40 22.77 11.03
CA ASP A 160 7.70 22.32 10.57
C ASP A 160 7.79 20.79 10.38
N GLU A 161 6.76 20.05 10.80
CA GLU A 161 6.59 18.62 10.52
C GLU A 161 5.89 18.38 9.18
N CYS A 162 5.44 19.44 8.49
CA CYS A 162 4.67 19.36 7.27
C CYS A 162 5.47 19.84 6.06
N ASP A 163 5.30 19.15 4.93
CA ASP A 163 5.88 19.55 3.65
C ASP A 163 5.42 20.98 3.32
N GLU A 164 6.39 21.85 2.97
CA GLU A 164 6.11 23.24 2.56
C GLU A 164 5.36 23.29 1.23
N ASP A 165 5.66 22.35 0.32
CA ASP A 165 5.08 22.25 -1.01
C ASP A 165 4.22 20.99 -1.14
N SER A 166 3.05 21.13 -1.76
CA SER A 166 2.18 20.00 -2.06
C SER A 166 2.68 19.22 -3.28
N SER A 167 2.71 17.89 -3.20
CA SER A 167 3.04 17.02 -4.33
C SER A 167 1.80 16.65 -5.14
N SER A 168 1.96 16.13 -6.37
CA SER A 168 0.82 15.64 -7.15
C SER A 168 1.08 14.33 -7.86
N THR A 169 0.14 13.38 -7.73
CA THR A 169 0.18 12.08 -8.40
C THR A 169 -1.21 11.77 -8.97
N GLY A 170 -1.27 11.31 -10.22
CA GLY A 170 -2.55 11.08 -10.90
C GLY A 170 -3.45 12.31 -11.04
N GLY A 171 -2.89 13.52 -10.88
CA GLY A 171 -3.63 14.79 -10.91
C GLY A 171 -4.27 15.21 -9.57
N VAL A 172 -3.98 14.50 -8.49
CA VAL A 172 -4.44 14.80 -7.13
C VAL A 172 -3.32 15.50 -6.35
N ILE A 173 -3.66 16.50 -5.52
CA ILE A 173 -2.72 17.27 -4.71
C ILE A 173 -2.65 16.68 -3.30
N PHE A 174 -1.43 16.46 -2.80
CA PHE A 174 -1.15 15.91 -1.48
C PHE A 174 -0.31 16.87 -0.65
N ARG A 175 -0.62 16.98 0.64
CA ARG A 175 0.24 17.59 1.66
C ARG A 175 0.50 16.55 2.74
N THR A 176 1.76 16.28 3.04
CA THR A 176 2.13 15.30 4.07
C THR A 176 2.71 16.03 5.27
N CYS A 177 2.28 15.62 6.47
CA CYS A 177 2.98 15.90 7.71
C CYS A 177 3.58 14.61 8.25
N ARG A 178 4.84 14.63 8.66
CA ARG A 178 5.61 13.46 9.11
C ARG A 178 6.11 13.69 10.51
N LYS A 179 5.85 12.74 11.39
CA LYS A 179 6.34 12.78 12.76
C LYS A 179 7.13 11.51 13.06
N THR A 180 8.38 11.73 13.46
CA THR A 180 9.25 10.68 14.00
C THR A 180 8.96 10.49 15.48
N VAL A 181 8.64 9.27 15.89
CA VAL A 181 8.19 8.93 17.25
C VAL A 181 8.83 7.67 17.77
N ARG A 182 8.54 7.36 19.04
CA ARG A 182 9.00 6.14 19.69
C ARG A 182 7.92 5.61 20.62
N ILE A 183 6.94 4.95 20.02
CA ILE A 183 5.71 4.52 20.71
C ILE A 183 5.65 2.99 20.66
N ASP A 184 5.71 2.37 21.84
CA ASP A 184 5.60 0.92 21.97
C ASP A 184 4.12 0.52 22.13
N MET A 185 3.63 -0.35 21.24
CA MET A 185 2.26 -0.85 21.25
C MET A 185 2.29 -2.38 21.34
N PRO A 186 1.69 -2.99 22.39
CA PRO A 186 1.59 -4.44 22.45
C PRO A 186 0.63 -4.98 21.39
N ALA A 187 0.77 -6.28 21.09
CA ALA A 187 -0.13 -6.99 20.18
C ALA A 187 -1.60 -6.78 20.55
N GLY A 188 -2.42 -6.43 19.56
CA GLY A 188 -3.86 -6.18 19.71
C GLY A 188 -4.24 -4.78 20.17
N SER A 189 -3.30 -3.90 20.54
CA SER A 189 -3.61 -2.50 20.85
C SER A 189 -4.31 -1.82 19.69
N LEU A 190 -5.33 -1.01 20.00
CA LEU A 190 -6.07 -0.26 18.98
C LEU A 190 -5.20 0.88 18.44
N LEU A 191 -4.95 0.84 17.13
CA LEU A 191 -4.20 1.87 16.41
C LEU A 191 -5.13 2.90 15.78
N GLY A 192 -6.34 2.50 15.39
CA GLY A 192 -7.22 3.36 14.62
C GLY A 192 -8.37 2.63 13.93
N THR A 193 -8.78 3.15 12.77
CA THR A 193 -9.75 2.50 11.88
C THR A 193 -9.28 2.53 10.42
N ILE A 194 -9.87 1.68 9.58
CA ILE A 194 -9.68 1.68 8.12
C ILE A 194 -11.01 1.91 7.40
N GLY A 195 -10.96 2.20 6.10
CA GLY A 195 -12.17 2.39 5.29
C GLY A 195 -12.80 3.78 5.50
N GLY A 196 -14.11 3.88 5.34
CA GLY A 196 -14.82 5.15 5.38
C GLY A 196 -15.05 5.80 4.01
N PRO A 197 -15.53 7.05 3.96
CA PRO A 197 -16.15 7.64 2.77
C PRO A 197 -15.22 7.79 1.56
N ASN A 198 -13.91 7.82 1.82
CA ASN A 198 -12.90 8.21 0.83
C ASN A 198 -11.71 7.25 0.78
N GLN A 199 -11.82 6.07 1.42
CA GLN A 199 -10.77 5.07 1.45
C GLN A 199 -11.32 3.70 1.06
N GLY A 200 -10.79 3.17 -0.04
CA GLY A 200 -11.21 1.88 -0.58
C GLY A 200 -10.50 0.69 0.05
N SER A 201 -9.23 0.83 0.41
CA SER A 201 -8.41 -0.23 1.01
C SER A 201 -7.30 0.37 1.86
N MET A 202 -6.92 -0.34 2.93
CA MET A 202 -5.73 -0.02 3.71
C MET A 202 -4.55 -0.81 3.17
N ASP A 203 -3.42 -0.15 3.02
CA ASP A 203 -2.20 -0.80 2.56
C ASP A 203 -1.50 -1.47 3.74
N PHE A 204 -0.97 -2.66 3.52
CA PHE A 204 -0.07 -3.31 4.47
C PHE A 204 1.19 -3.79 3.73
N GLY A 205 2.25 -3.01 3.86
CA GLY A 205 3.55 -3.29 3.26
C GLY A 205 4.60 -3.68 4.29
N GLY A 206 5.67 -4.30 3.82
CA GLY A 206 6.77 -4.74 4.66
C GLY A 206 8.09 -4.87 3.91
N SER A 207 9.18 -4.55 4.59
CA SER A 207 10.56 -4.75 4.16
C SER A 207 11.32 -5.55 5.23
N ASP A 208 12.14 -6.50 4.79
CA ASP A 208 13.01 -7.28 5.68
C ASP A 208 14.43 -7.32 5.11
N THR A 209 15.36 -6.72 5.84
CA THR A 209 16.78 -6.63 5.44
C THR A 209 17.48 -7.99 5.35
N ARG A 210 16.87 -9.06 5.88
CA ARG A 210 17.35 -10.44 5.74
C ARG A 210 16.98 -11.07 4.40
N VAL A 211 16.09 -10.44 3.64
CA VAL A 211 15.64 -10.85 2.31
C VAL A 211 16.22 -9.89 1.27
N THR A 212 16.69 -10.39 0.13
CA THR A 212 17.10 -9.55 -0.99
C THR A 212 16.49 -10.11 -2.26
N LEU A 213 15.75 -9.26 -2.97
CA LEU A 213 15.10 -9.58 -4.23
C LEU A 213 16.07 -9.39 -5.40
N ASP A 214 16.08 -10.36 -6.30
CA ASP A 214 16.97 -10.41 -7.47
C ASP A 214 16.46 -9.54 -8.64
N TRP A 215 16.23 -8.25 -8.41
CA TRP A 215 15.88 -7.30 -9.46
C TRP A 215 16.95 -7.28 -10.57
N ILE A 216 16.55 -7.06 -11.84
CA ILE A 216 17.52 -7.00 -12.95
C ILE A 216 18.34 -5.70 -12.90
N SER A 217 17.70 -4.61 -12.47
CA SER A 217 18.29 -3.29 -12.32
C SER A 217 18.09 -2.75 -10.91
N PRO A 218 18.71 -3.37 -9.88
CA PRO A 218 18.55 -2.94 -8.49
C PRO A 218 19.07 -1.51 -8.28
N GLU A 219 20.01 -1.02 -9.09
CA GLU A 219 20.53 0.35 -9.07
C GLU A 219 19.45 1.42 -9.32
N ARG A 220 18.32 1.06 -9.95
CA ARG A 220 17.19 1.98 -10.12
C ARG A 220 16.28 2.04 -8.89
N LEU A 221 16.48 1.15 -7.93
CA LEU A 221 15.58 0.92 -6.81
C LEU A 221 16.25 1.26 -5.48
N ASP A 222 17.15 2.25 -5.50
CA ASP A 222 17.94 2.67 -4.34
C ASP A 222 18.42 1.48 -3.49
N PRO A 223 19.34 0.66 -4.03
CA PRO A 223 19.69 -0.62 -3.42
C PRO A 223 20.45 -0.47 -2.08
N ASP A 224 20.86 0.75 -1.74
CA ASP A 224 21.53 1.06 -0.48
C ASP A 224 20.53 1.40 0.64
N SER A 225 19.25 1.68 0.32
CA SER A 225 18.21 1.83 1.32
C SER A 225 17.84 0.46 1.93
N PRO A 226 18.04 0.27 3.25
CA PRO A 226 17.71 -0.99 3.92
C PRO A 226 16.20 -1.30 3.92
N TRP A 227 15.37 -0.30 3.62
CA TRP A 227 13.91 -0.43 3.57
C TRP A 227 13.35 -0.34 2.14
N GLY A 228 14.23 -0.18 1.15
CA GLY A 228 13.88 0.04 -0.24
C GLY A 228 13.38 -1.22 -0.97
N PRO A 229 13.06 -1.07 -2.28
CA PRO A 229 12.40 -2.11 -3.05
C PRO A 229 13.12 -3.45 -3.20
N VAL A 230 14.42 -3.49 -2.94
CA VAL A 230 15.19 -4.73 -2.95
C VAL A 230 14.93 -5.61 -1.72
N HIS A 231 14.26 -5.08 -0.69
CA HIS A 231 13.97 -5.77 0.58
C HIS A 231 12.49 -6.05 0.82
N TYR A 232 11.59 -5.74 -0.14
CA TYR A 232 10.16 -5.94 0.08
C TYR A 232 9.77 -7.41 0.23
N VAL A 233 8.79 -7.64 1.09
CA VAL A 233 8.27 -8.95 1.45
C VAL A 233 6.75 -8.93 1.54
N CYS A 234 6.12 -10.10 1.45
CA CYS A 234 4.71 -10.21 1.80
C CYS A 234 4.54 -10.07 3.31
N ALA A 235 3.87 -9.00 3.74
CA ALA A 235 3.62 -8.77 5.17
C ALA A 235 2.83 -9.92 5.84
N LEU A 236 2.02 -10.66 5.07
CA LEU A 236 1.25 -11.79 5.57
C LEU A 236 2.14 -12.97 5.97
N ASP A 237 3.34 -13.12 5.39
CA ASP A 237 4.24 -14.23 5.69
C ASP A 237 4.80 -14.20 7.13
N TYR A 238 4.66 -13.07 7.82
CA TYR A 238 5.16 -12.84 9.18
C TYR A 238 4.15 -13.17 10.28
N PHE A 239 2.93 -13.58 9.89
CA PHE A 239 1.90 -14.04 10.82
C PHE A 239 2.15 -15.47 11.26
N GLU A 240 1.67 -15.80 12.46
CA GLU A 240 1.55 -17.19 12.88
C GLU A 240 0.79 -18.03 11.83
N PRO A 241 1.16 -19.31 11.62
CA PRO A 241 0.68 -20.10 10.48
C PRO A 241 -0.84 -20.10 10.29
N THR A 242 -1.61 -20.24 11.37
CA THR A 242 -3.08 -20.23 11.28
C THR A 242 -3.62 -18.89 10.81
N LEU A 243 -3.11 -17.78 11.36
CA LEU A 243 -3.55 -16.43 11.00
C LEU A 243 -3.13 -16.08 9.57
N ARG A 244 -1.91 -16.45 9.17
CA ARG A 244 -1.45 -16.33 7.78
C ARG A 244 -2.39 -17.04 6.83
N ASP A 245 -2.71 -18.31 7.10
CA ASP A 245 -3.54 -19.12 6.20
C ASP A 245 -4.97 -18.55 6.09
N GLU A 246 -5.51 -17.97 7.17
CA GLU A 246 -6.80 -17.25 7.16
C GLU A 246 -6.75 -15.97 6.30
N LEU A 247 -5.67 -15.19 6.38
CA LEU A 247 -5.47 -13.99 5.56
C LEU A 247 -5.26 -14.35 4.08
N LEU A 248 -4.44 -15.37 3.80
CA LEU A 248 -4.20 -15.86 2.43
C LEU A 248 -5.49 -16.37 1.77
N ALA A 249 -6.42 -16.94 2.55
CA ALA A 249 -7.71 -17.38 2.03
C ALA A 249 -8.61 -16.20 1.55
N LEU A 250 -8.32 -14.97 1.97
CA LEU A 250 -9.00 -13.76 1.50
C LEU A 250 -8.34 -13.11 0.28
N ILE A 251 -7.18 -13.62 -0.17
CA ILE A 251 -6.49 -13.02 -1.32
C ILE A 251 -7.31 -13.20 -2.60
N GLY A 252 -7.68 -12.10 -3.23
CA GLY A 252 -8.50 -12.11 -4.42
C GLY A 252 -9.27 -10.81 -4.64
N THR A 253 -10.40 -10.92 -5.31
CA THR A 253 -11.33 -9.81 -5.55
C THR A 253 -12.73 -10.19 -5.10
N GLU A 254 -13.66 -9.25 -5.22
CA GLU A 254 -15.09 -9.50 -5.08
C GLU A 254 -15.63 -10.62 -5.99
N MET A 255 -14.93 -10.89 -7.09
CA MET A 255 -15.32 -11.90 -8.08
C MET A 255 -14.79 -13.31 -7.75
N GLY A 256 -13.88 -13.44 -6.78
CA GLY A 256 -13.33 -14.72 -6.37
C GLY A 256 -11.86 -14.67 -5.93
N PRO A 257 -11.34 -15.81 -5.46
CA PRO A 257 -9.97 -15.92 -4.98
C PRO A 257 -8.95 -15.77 -6.12
N ARG A 258 -7.74 -15.34 -5.79
CA ARG A 258 -6.60 -15.35 -6.71
C ARG A 258 -6.29 -16.78 -7.17
N VAL A 259 -5.82 -16.89 -8.41
CA VAL A 259 -5.39 -18.16 -9.01
C VAL A 259 -3.88 -18.17 -9.28
N GLY A 260 -3.20 -19.12 -8.64
CA GLY A 260 -1.79 -19.45 -8.85
C GLY A 260 -0.82 -18.79 -7.87
N GLU A 261 0.38 -19.37 -7.82
CA GLU A 261 1.39 -19.11 -6.79
C GLU A 261 2.39 -18.00 -7.18
N PRO A 262 2.97 -17.30 -6.18
CA PRO A 262 2.61 -17.37 -4.77
C PRO A 262 1.25 -16.71 -4.49
N LEU A 263 0.49 -17.24 -3.52
CA LEU A 263 -0.84 -16.72 -3.18
C LEU A 263 -0.80 -15.25 -2.77
N CYS A 264 0.18 -14.79 -2.00
CA CYS A 264 0.28 -13.38 -1.62
C CYS A 264 0.62 -12.45 -2.80
N GLY A 265 1.10 -13.00 -3.93
CA GLY A 265 1.63 -12.22 -5.04
C GLY A 265 3.11 -11.87 -4.89
N GLU A 266 3.65 -11.15 -5.87
CA GLU A 266 5.05 -10.74 -5.94
C GLU A 266 5.15 -9.35 -6.56
N SER A 267 5.91 -8.46 -5.95
CA SER A 267 6.24 -7.14 -6.50
C SER A 267 7.38 -7.20 -7.52
N MET A 268 8.39 -8.06 -7.29
CA MET A 268 9.45 -8.32 -8.26
C MET A 268 8.96 -9.30 -9.33
N GLN A 269 8.79 -8.78 -10.55
CA GLN A 269 8.27 -9.52 -11.71
C GLN A 269 9.29 -9.61 -12.85
N ASP A 270 10.52 -9.16 -12.63
CA ASP A 270 11.57 -9.13 -13.64
C ASP A 270 11.99 -10.56 -14.04
N VAL A 271 12.12 -10.80 -15.35
CA VAL A 271 12.61 -12.10 -15.85
C VAL A 271 13.76 -11.89 -16.84
N GLN A 272 14.94 -12.34 -16.46
CA GLN A 272 16.17 -12.16 -17.23
C GLN A 272 16.03 -12.72 -18.66
N GLY A 273 16.40 -11.90 -19.65
CA GLY A 273 16.33 -12.27 -21.07
C GLY A 273 14.92 -12.21 -21.67
N SER A 274 13.95 -11.61 -20.97
CA SER A 274 12.59 -11.37 -21.45
C SER A 274 12.23 -9.88 -21.41
N ALA A 275 11.04 -9.53 -21.89
CA ALA A 275 10.49 -8.19 -21.74
C ALA A 275 9.72 -7.98 -20.42
N GLN A 276 9.55 -9.03 -19.60
CA GLN A 276 8.79 -8.96 -18.35
C GLN A 276 9.59 -8.21 -17.29
N GLY A 277 8.97 -7.20 -16.68
CA GLY A 277 9.56 -6.32 -15.67
C GLY A 277 9.05 -4.89 -15.77
N ARG A 278 9.72 -4.00 -15.03
CA ARG A 278 9.46 -2.54 -15.01
C ARG A 278 10.20 -1.83 -16.14
N TRP A 279 9.52 -0.90 -16.81
CA TRP A 279 10.06 -0.10 -17.92
C TRP A 279 9.98 1.40 -17.60
N TYR A 280 11.15 2.01 -17.45
CA TYR A 280 11.30 3.42 -17.08
C TYR A 280 11.47 4.30 -18.32
N PHE A 281 10.76 5.42 -18.37
CA PHE A 281 10.87 6.43 -19.44
C PHE A 281 11.72 7.64 -19.05
N SER A 282 12.08 7.75 -17.78
CA SER A 282 12.99 8.76 -17.24
C SER A 282 13.90 8.11 -16.21
N GLU A 283 14.86 8.87 -15.68
CA GLU A 283 15.71 8.39 -14.57
C GLU A 283 15.00 8.43 -13.22
N MET A 284 13.91 9.20 -13.10
CA MET A 284 13.05 9.17 -11.93
C MET A 284 12.22 7.89 -11.98
N THR A 285 12.13 7.18 -10.86
CA THR A 285 11.27 6.00 -10.69
C THR A 285 9.89 6.35 -10.14
N TYR A 286 9.76 7.56 -9.58
CA TYR A 286 8.54 8.15 -9.07
C TYR A 286 8.34 9.57 -9.66
N PRO A 287 7.10 10.03 -9.92
CA PRO A 287 5.86 9.25 -9.88
C PRO A 287 5.87 8.11 -10.92
N GLU A 288 5.07 7.06 -10.68
CA GLU A 288 5.04 5.90 -11.59
C GLU A 288 4.25 6.16 -12.89
N ASP A 289 3.45 7.23 -12.90
CA ASP A 289 2.57 7.54 -14.01
C ASP A 289 3.27 7.70 -15.37
N PRO A 290 4.55 8.10 -15.54
CA PRO A 290 5.18 8.17 -16.84
C PRO A 290 5.79 6.82 -17.26
N HIS A 291 5.43 5.70 -16.64
CA HIS A 291 6.12 4.43 -16.87
C HIS A 291 5.24 3.34 -17.50
N LEU A 292 5.80 2.14 -17.62
CA LEU A 292 5.11 0.95 -18.10
C LEU A 292 5.61 -0.28 -17.32
N ALA A 293 4.76 -1.28 -17.14
CA ALA A 293 5.17 -2.60 -16.67
C ALA A 293 4.63 -3.72 -17.58
N LEU A 294 5.41 -4.78 -17.72
CA LEU A 294 4.94 -6.06 -18.25
C LEU A 294 5.09 -7.10 -17.14
N ALA A 295 3.97 -7.58 -16.62
CA ALA A 295 3.96 -8.46 -15.46
C ALA A 295 2.96 -9.62 -15.63
N ARG A 296 2.97 -10.56 -14.68
CA ARG A 296 1.86 -11.50 -14.52
C ARG A 296 0.64 -10.78 -13.96
N HIS A 297 -0.55 -11.20 -14.38
CA HIS A 297 -1.78 -10.61 -13.89
C HIS A 297 -1.95 -10.94 -12.38
N PRO A 298 -2.25 -9.93 -11.54
CA PRO A 298 -2.21 -10.07 -10.08
C PRO A 298 -3.28 -11.01 -9.51
N TYR A 299 -4.34 -11.35 -10.24
CA TYR A 299 -5.36 -12.29 -9.74
C TYR A 299 -5.38 -13.63 -10.47
N ASP A 300 -4.63 -13.77 -11.57
CA ASP A 300 -4.55 -15.00 -12.36
C ASP A 300 -3.17 -15.07 -13.03
N THR A 301 -2.26 -15.79 -12.40
CA THR A 301 -0.86 -15.90 -12.85
C THR A 301 -0.71 -16.60 -14.22
N GLY A 302 -1.76 -17.23 -14.74
CA GLY A 302 -1.80 -17.77 -16.11
C GLY A 302 -1.96 -16.70 -17.19
N ARG A 303 -2.22 -15.45 -16.80
CA ARG A 303 -2.39 -14.29 -17.69
C ARG A 303 -1.26 -13.31 -17.47
N GLY A 304 -0.93 -12.55 -18.52
CA GLY A 304 -0.04 -11.41 -18.44
C GLY A 304 -0.84 -10.11 -18.47
N VAL A 305 -0.23 -9.04 -18.01
CA VAL A 305 -0.78 -7.69 -18.05
C VAL A 305 0.30 -6.72 -18.51
N VAL A 306 -0.07 -5.84 -19.44
CA VAL A 306 0.70 -4.64 -19.74
C VAL A 306 0.04 -3.50 -18.97
N SER A 307 0.73 -2.96 -17.98
CA SER A 307 0.29 -1.81 -17.21
C SER A 307 0.92 -0.56 -17.83
N ILE A 308 0.10 0.37 -18.31
CA ILE A 308 0.55 1.54 -19.06
C ILE A 308 0.13 2.81 -18.34
N GLY A 309 1.10 3.67 -18.03
CA GLY A 309 0.86 5.01 -17.52
C GLY A 309 0.53 6.04 -18.61
N THR A 310 0.90 7.29 -18.38
CA THR A 310 0.65 8.46 -19.21
C THR A 310 1.67 8.66 -20.33
N SER A 311 2.77 7.90 -20.35
CA SER A 311 3.92 8.16 -21.21
C SER A 311 3.82 7.66 -22.65
N VAL A 312 2.86 6.80 -22.99
CA VAL A 312 2.75 6.20 -24.33
C VAL A 312 1.80 7.01 -25.22
N PRO A 313 2.28 7.77 -26.23
CA PRO A 313 1.42 8.62 -27.03
C PRO A 313 0.39 7.83 -27.83
N GLY A 314 -0.88 8.23 -27.70
CA GLY A 314 -1.98 7.61 -28.43
C GLY A 314 -2.49 6.29 -27.85
N VAL A 315 -1.97 5.87 -26.69
CA VAL A 315 -2.47 4.72 -25.93
C VAL A 315 -3.07 5.24 -24.61
N PRO A 316 -4.32 4.90 -24.28
CA PRO A 316 -4.88 5.23 -22.96
C PRO A 316 -4.07 4.55 -21.86
N TYR A 317 -3.94 5.22 -20.70
CA TYR A 317 -3.43 4.55 -19.51
C TYR A 317 -4.41 3.43 -19.08
N GLY A 318 -3.87 2.41 -18.42
CA GLY A 318 -4.65 1.30 -17.88
C GLY A 318 -3.93 -0.04 -17.98
N ASP A 319 -4.61 -1.06 -17.48
CA ASP A 319 -4.16 -2.45 -17.55
C ASP A 319 -4.74 -3.16 -18.78
N PHE A 320 -3.85 -3.81 -19.53
CA PHE A 320 -4.17 -4.55 -20.75
C PHE A 320 -3.81 -6.01 -20.57
N ASP A 321 -4.81 -6.81 -20.22
CA ASP A 321 -4.64 -8.25 -20.05
C ASP A 321 -4.38 -8.98 -21.37
N PHE A 322 -3.54 -10.00 -21.32
CA PHE A 322 -3.34 -10.94 -22.42
C PHE A 322 -3.10 -12.36 -21.90
N VAL A 323 -3.28 -13.33 -22.79
CA VAL A 323 -2.88 -14.73 -22.53
C VAL A 323 -1.51 -14.93 -23.16
N PRO A 324 -0.45 -15.19 -22.37
CA PRO A 324 0.88 -15.42 -22.92
C PRO A 324 0.88 -16.63 -23.86
N ASN A 325 1.45 -16.47 -25.05
CA ASN A 325 1.69 -17.59 -25.95
C ASN A 325 3.11 -18.11 -25.74
N GLN A 326 3.29 -19.43 -25.65
CA GLN A 326 4.60 -20.07 -25.42
C GLN A 326 5.55 -19.95 -26.64
N SER A 327 5.08 -19.39 -27.75
CA SER A 327 5.88 -19.09 -28.93
C SER A 327 5.34 -17.86 -29.65
N GLY A 328 6.23 -17.01 -30.18
CA GLY A 328 5.89 -15.90 -31.07
C GLY A 328 6.35 -16.18 -32.50
N ARG A 329 5.53 -15.82 -33.49
CA ARG A 329 5.95 -15.59 -34.88
C ARG A 329 5.99 -14.10 -35.14
#